data_AF-A0A9X6U7E1-F1
#
_entry.id   AF-A0A9X6U7E1-F1
#
_cell.length_a   1.000
_cell.length_b   1.000
_cell.length_c   1.000
_cell.angle_alpha   90.00
_cell.angle_beta   90.00
_cell.angle_gamma   90.00
#
_symmetry.space_group_name_H-M   'P 1'
#
loop_
_entity.id
_entity.type
_entity.pdbx_description
1 polymer ?
#
loop_
_entity_poly.entity_id
_entity_poly.type
_entity_poly.pdbx_seq_one_letter_code
_entity_poly.pdbx_strand_id
1 'polypeptide(L)'
;STVLGLGWNVAGDLSHAAGNGISQIEETPEWSAEKTYNIGEIVTYKAIRYEARFNNLTGVLKPNRFASWKVLNVPEWSSKKIYWTDDTVTYNGIEYRATDLTLVGEKPGESTLWEVNTQ
;
A
#
# COMPACT_ATOMS: atom_id res chain seq x y z
N SER A 1 -22.08 2.92 48.15
CA SER A 1 -22.11 1.46 47.98
C SER A 1 -22.05 1.11 46.50
N THR A 2 -21.23 0.10 46.21
CA THR A 2 -20.67 -0.39 44.93
C THR A 2 -21.64 -1.09 43.99
N VAL A 3 -21.38 -0.99 42.67
CA VAL A 3 -21.12 -2.12 41.72
C VAL A 3 -20.58 -1.50 40.41
N LEU A 4 -19.28 -1.56 40.07
CA LEU A 4 -18.51 -2.61 39.37
C LEU A 4 -19.21 -3.26 38.16
N GLY A 5 -18.64 -3.03 36.98
CA GLY A 5 -19.00 -3.68 35.71
C GLY A 5 -17.98 -3.34 34.62
N LEU A 6 -16.74 -3.81 34.78
CA LEU A 6 -15.75 -3.85 33.70
C LEU A 6 -16.24 -4.84 32.64
N GLY A 7 -16.37 -4.38 31.40
CA GLY A 7 -16.69 -5.22 30.24
C GLY A 7 -15.91 -4.76 29.02
N TRP A 8 -14.63 -5.14 28.96
CA TRP A 8 -13.93 -5.25 27.68
C TRP A 8 -14.60 -6.33 26.85
N ASN A 9 -14.99 -6.05 25.61
CA ASN A 9 -15.06 -7.07 24.56
C ASN A 9 -14.98 -6.44 23.16
N VAL A 10 -13.90 -6.80 22.48
CA VAL A 10 -13.79 -7.06 21.04
C VAL A 10 -13.93 -5.86 20.08
N ALA A 11 -12.78 -5.30 19.74
CA ALA A 11 -12.56 -4.70 18.43
C ALA A 11 -12.46 -5.85 17.41
N GLY A 12 -13.57 -6.19 16.77
CA GLY A 12 -13.64 -7.31 15.82
C GLY A 12 -14.80 -7.22 14.86
N ASP A 13 -15.30 -6.01 14.56
CA ASP A 13 -16.39 -5.83 13.60
C ASP A 13 -16.12 -4.60 12.73
N LEU A 14 -15.35 -4.81 11.66
CA LEU A 14 -15.36 -3.93 10.50
C LEU A 14 -15.66 -4.78 9.27
N SER A 15 -16.92 -5.19 9.17
CA SER A 15 -17.50 -5.65 7.91
C SER A 15 -18.96 -5.17 7.84
N HIS A 16 -19.13 -4.11 7.05
CA HIS A 16 -20.38 -3.58 6.49
C HIS A 16 -21.39 -2.89 7.43
N ALA A 17 -21.38 -1.56 7.42
CA ALA A 17 -22.59 -0.77 7.67
C ALA A 17 -22.71 0.33 6.60
N ALA A 18 -23.74 0.22 5.76
CA ALA A 18 -24.23 1.29 4.91
C ALA A 18 -24.91 2.37 5.77
N GLY A 19 -24.62 3.66 5.55
CA GLY A 19 -25.28 4.73 6.30
C GLY A 19 -24.77 6.15 6.06
N ASN A 20 -25.15 6.72 4.91
CA ASN A 20 -25.54 8.12 4.73
C ASN A 20 -24.54 9.27 5.07
N GLY A 21 -23.82 9.71 4.03
CA GLY A 21 -23.91 11.12 3.59
C GLY A 21 -22.96 12.15 4.19
N ILE A 22 -21.69 12.14 3.80
CA ILE A 22 -20.86 13.33 3.51
C ILE A 22 -19.85 12.87 2.45
N SER A 23 -19.71 13.58 1.33
CA SER A 23 -18.83 13.26 0.19
C SER A 23 -17.55 12.53 0.59
N GLN A 24 -17.61 11.20 0.57
CA GLN A 24 -16.53 10.31 0.93
C GLN A 24 -15.56 10.39 -0.24
N ILE A 25 -14.58 11.28 -0.14
CA ILE A 25 -13.29 10.99 -0.74
C ILE A 25 -12.95 9.62 -0.16
N GLU A 26 -13.05 8.56 -0.95
CA GLU A 26 -12.71 7.21 -0.51
C GLU A 26 -11.21 7.18 -0.21
N GLU A 27 -10.86 7.64 0.99
CA GLU A 27 -9.52 7.53 1.53
C GLU A 27 -9.30 6.05 1.77
N THR A 28 -8.59 5.41 0.86
CA THR A 28 -8.22 4.01 0.99
C THR A 28 -7.41 3.83 2.27
N PRO A 29 -7.74 2.83 3.11
CA PRO A 29 -7.05 2.64 4.39
C PRO A 29 -5.55 2.43 4.19
N GLU A 30 -4.73 2.97 5.10
CA GLU A 30 -3.30 2.68 5.12
C GLU A 30 -3.06 1.20 5.42
N TRP A 31 -2.09 0.60 4.74
CA TRP A 31 -1.67 -0.77 5.02
C TRP A 31 -1.08 -0.91 6.43
N SER A 32 -1.38 -2.02 7.10
CA SER A 32 -0.91 -2.36 8.44
C SER A 32 -0.38 -3.78 8.48
N ALA A 33 0.76 -3.95 9.15
CA ALA A 33 1.40 -5.26 9.30
C ALA A 33 0.64 -6.22 10.22
N GLU A 34 -0.26 -5.69 11.06
CA GLU A 34 -1.02 -6.43 12.06
C GLU A 34 -2.39 -6.90 11.55
N LYS A 35 -2.81 -6.40 10.37
CA LYS A 35 -4.10 -6.73 9.76
C LYS A 35 -3.97 -7.91 8.81
N THR A 36 -5.05 -8.68 8.69
CA THR A 36 -5.23 -9.66 7.61
C THR A 36 -6.17 -9.09 6.56
N TYR A 37 -5.89 -9.37 5.29
CA TYR A 37 -6.62 -8.84 4.15
C TYR A 37 -7.27 -9.95 3.34
N ASN A 38 -8.45 -9.68 2.81
CA ASN A 38 -9.15 -10.56 1.89
C ASN A 38 -9.01 -10.09 0.44
N ILE A 39 -9.29 -10.99 -0.49
CA ILE A 39 -9.22 -10.69 -1.93
C ILE A 39 -10.07 -9.47 -2.28
N GLY A 40 -9.52 -8.56 -3.08
CA GLY A 40 -10.18 -7.33 -3.50
C GLY A 40 -10.09 -6.17 -2.49
N GLU A 41 -9.56 -6.37 -1.28
CA GLU A 41 -9.32 -5.25 -0.36
C GLU A 41 -8.23 -4.32 -0.91
N ILE A 42 -8.50 -3.02 -0.85
CA ILE A 42 -7.59 -1.98 -1.34
C ILE A 42 -6.99 -1.22 -0.17
N VAL A 43 -5.67 -1.09 -0.16
CA VAL A 43 -4.92 -0.31 0.82
C VAL A 43 -3.96 0.65 0.15
N THR A 44 -3.59 1.72 0.85
CA THR A 44 -2.47 2.58 0.45
C THR A 44 -1.21 2.22 1.23
N TYR A 45 -0.09 2.06 0.52
CA TYR A 45 1.23 1.91 1.09
C TYR A 45 2.21 2.81 0.34
N LYS A 46 2.87 3.74 1.05
CA LYS A 46 3.78 4.74 0.44
C LYS A 46 3.15 5.52 -0.74
N ALA A 47 1.89 5.94 -0.59
CA ALA A 47 1.10 6.63 -1.62
C ALA A 47 0.79 5.83 -2.90
N ILE A 48 1.06 4.52 -2.90
CA ILE A 48 0.67 3.57 -3.94
C ILE A 48 -0.50 2.75 -3.42
N ARG A 49 -1.56 2.58 -4.22
CA ARG A 49 -2.69 1.72 -3.87
C ARG A 49 -2.42 0.30 -4.35
N TYR A 50 -2.75 -0.65 -3.50
CA TYR A 50 -2.60 -2.07 -3.74
C TYR A 50 -3.91 -2.80 -3.47
N GLU A 51 -4.23 -3.75 -4.33
CA GLU A 51 -5.38 -4.66 -4.22
C GLU A 51 -4.89 -6.06 -3.81
N ALA A 52 -5.45 -6.63 -2.75
CA ALA A 52 -5.11 -7.99 -2.33
C ALA A 52 -5.62 -9.02 -3.34
N ARG A 53 -4.78 -9.98 -3.73
CA ARG A 53 -5.12 -11.04 -4.70
C ARG A 53 -5.55 -12.37 -4.05
N PHE A 54 -5.38 -12.50 -2.74
CA PHE A 54 -5.66 -13.72 -2.00
C PHE A 54 -6.45 -13.42 -0.72
N ASN A 55 -7.20 -14.42 -0.26
CA ASN A 55 -7.85 -14.38 1.05
C ASN A 55 -6.87 -14.68 2.18
N ASN A 56 -7.17 -14.17 3.37
CA ASN A 56 -6.34 -14.35 4.57
C ASN A 56 -4.87 -13.91 4.38
N LEU A 57 -4.67 -12.86 3.59
CA LEU A 57 -3.36 -12.30 3.32
C LEU A 57 -2.83 -11.58 4.56
N THR A 58 -1.78 -12.13 5.15
CA THR A 58 -1.22 -11.58 6.39
C THR A 58 -0.50 -10.26 6.13
N GLY A 59 -0.68 -9.29 7.02
CA GLY A 59 -0.01 -7.99 6.96
C GLY A 59 1.51 -8.07 7.05
N VAL A 60 2.11 -9.20 7.38
CA VAL A 60 3.58 -9.36 7.24
C VAL A 60 4.04 -9.33 5.78
N LEU A 61 3.14 -9.60 4.82
CA LEU A 61 3.40 -9.55 3.39
C LEU A 61 3.22 -8.13 2.87
N LYS A 62 4.32 -7.37 2.81
CA LYS A 62 4.34 -5.98 2.32
C LYS A 62 3.83 -5.85 0.87
N PRO A 63 3.01 -4.82 0.54
CA PRO A 63 2.39 -4.72 -0.77
C PRO A 63 3.35 -4.56 -1.95
N ASN A 64 4.49 -3.89 -1.71
CA ASN A 64 5.49 -3.66 -2.75
C ASN A 64 6.44 -4.84 -3.01
N ARG A 65 6.39 -5.89 -2.18
CA ARG A 65 7.38 -6.99 -2.19
C ARG A 65 6.82 -8.31 -2.67
N PHE A 66 5.52 -8.52 -2.56
CA PHE A 66 4.89 -9.80 -2.81
C PHE A 66 3.83 -9.70 -3.89
N ALA A 67 3.84 -10.65 -4.83
CA ALA A 67 2.85 -10.77 -5.90
C ALA A 67 1.42 -11.04 -5.39
N SER A 68 1.25 -11.25 -4.09
CA SER A 68 -0.03 -11.31 -3.39
C SER A 68 -0.82 -10.00 -3.43
N TRP A 69 -0.14 -8.90 -3.74
CA TRP A 69 -0.73 -7.59 -3.94
C TRP A 69 -0.59 -7.19 -5.40
N LYS A 70 -1.66 -6.64 -5.96
CA LYS A 70 -1.71 -6.06 -7.30
C LYS A 70 -1.63 -4.54 -7.17
N VAL A 71 -0.69 -3.92 -7.86
CA VAL A 71 -0.57 -2.47 -7.88
C VAL A 71 -1.73 -1.89 -8.70
N LEU A 72 -2.41 -0.87 -8.17
CA LEU A 72 -3.50 -0.19 -8.86
C LEU A 72 -3.07 1.13 -9.50
N ASN A 73 -2.11 1.82 -8.91
CA ASN A 73 -1.57 3.07 -9.44
C ASN A 73 -0.08 3.18 -9.15
N VAL A 74 0.75 2.99 -10.16
CA VAL A 74 2.17 3.34 -10.06
C VAL A 74 2.32 4.84 -10.33
N PRO A 75 2.93 5.62 -9.43
CA PRO A 75 3.13 7.04 -9.64
C PRO A 75 4.16 7.28 -10.75
N GLU A 76 3.98 8.36 -11.52
CA GLU A 76 5.00 8.79 -12.47
C GLU A 76 6.27 9.23 -11.73
N TRP A 77 7.43 8.89 -12.30
CA TRP A 77 8.73 9.32 -11.77
C TRP A 77 8.85 10.84 -11.79
N SER A 78 9.48 11.40 -10.75
CA SER A 78 9.70 12.82 -10.58
C SER A 78 11.16 13.12 -10.29
N SER A 79 11.76 13.98 -11.10
CA SER A 79 13.14 14.46 -10.91
C SER A 79 13.36 15.24 -9.61
N LYS A 80 12.30 15.59 -8.88
CA LYS A 80 12.34 16.37 -7.63
C LYS A 80 12.22 15.50 -6.38
N LYS A 81 12.07 14.19 -6.52
CA LYS A 81 11.89 13.26 -5.41
C LYS A 81 13.11 12.35 -5.24
N ILE A 82 13.36 11.97 -3.99
CA ILE A 82 14.15 10.79 -3.65
C ILE A 82 13.21 9.60 -3.53
N TYR A 83 13.72 8.42 -3.86
CA TYR A 83 12.98 7.17 -3.78
C TYR A 83 13.76 6.21 -2.89
N TRP A 84 13.05 5.50 -2.02
CA TRP A 84 13.62 4.50 -1.15
C TRP A 84 13.71 3.16 -1.88
N THR A 85 14.54 2.26 -1.38
CA THR A 85 14.57 0.87 -1.82
C THR A 85 13.16 0.28 -1.90
N ASP A 86 12.90 -0.47 -2.96
CA ASP A 86 11.63 -1.10 -3.32
C ASP A 86 10.48 -0.11 -3.66
N ASP A 87 10.73 1.19 -3.80
CA ASP A 87 9.75 2.11 -4.37
C ASP A 87 9.59 1.86 -5.87
N THR A 88 8.36 1.96 -6.38
CA THR A 88 8.03 1.71 -7.79
C THR A 88 7.48 2.97 -8.45
N VAL A 89 7.93 3.26 -9.66
CA VAL A 89 7.51 4.41 -10.46
C VAL A 89 7.36 4.04 -11.93
N THR A 90 6.57 4.80 -12.67
CA THR A 90 6.51 4.72 -14.13
C THR A 90 7.38 5.81 -14.75
N TYR A 91 8.25 5.45 -15.69
CA TYR A 91 9.07 6.39 -16.45
C TYR A 91 9.07 5.97 -17.93
N ASN A 92 8.68 6.88 -18.82
CA ASN A 92 8.51 6.60 -20.26
C ASN A 92 7.64 5.37 -20.57
N GLY A 93 6.59 5.14 -19.77
CA GLY A 93 5.68 4.01 -19.94
C GLY A 93 6.23 2.67 -19.45
N ILE A 94 7.43 2.64 -18.86
CA ILE A 94 8.05 1.46 -18.27
C ILE A 94 8.03 1.61 -16.74
N GLU A 95 7.68 0.54 -16.03
CA GLU A 95 7.75 0.50 -14.58
C GLU A 95 9.16 0.17 -14.12
N TYR A 96 9.65 0.94 -13.14
CA TYR A 96 10.95 0.75 -12.53
C TYR A 96 10.81 0.63 -11.02
N ARG A 97 11.64 -0.21 -10.43
CA ARG A 97 11.81 -0.35 -8.99
C ARG A 97 13.17 0.19 -8.57
N ALA A 98 13.21 0.97 -7.49
CA ALA A 98 14.44 1.45 -6.90
C ALA A 98 15.16 0.30 -6.17
N THR A 99 16.43 0.05 -6.51
CA THR A 99 17.25 -1.02 -5.91
C THR A 99 17.92 -0.56 -4.62
N ASP A 100 18.11 0.76 -4.46
CA ASP A 100 18.63 1.40 -3.25
C ASP A 100 18.03 2.82 -3.11
N LEU A 101 18.50 3.61 -2.13
CA LEU A 101 18.13 5.01 -1.99
C LEU A 101 18.61 5.82 -3.21
N THR A 102 17.70 6.49 -3.90
CA THR A 102 18.03 7.32 -5.06
C THR A 102 18.39 8.75 -4.66
N LEU A 103 19.24 9.40 -5.45
CA LEU A 103 19.45 10.84 -5.37
C LEU A 103 18.38 11.59 -6.17
N VAL A 104 18.18 12.87 -5.85
CA VAL A 104 17.28 13.75 -6.60
C VAL A 104 17.77 13.87 -8.04
N GLY A 105 16.88 13.60 -9.00
CA GLY A 105 17.18 13.69 -10.43
C GLY A 105 17.76 12.42 -11.05
N GLU A 106 18.04 11.37 -10.27
CA GLU A 106 18.49 10.08 -10.79
C GLU A 106 17.40 9.41 -11.63
N LYS A 107 17.63 9.30 -12.95
CA LYS A 107 16.63 8.84 -13.91
C LYS A 107 16.56 7.30 -13.99
N PRO A 108 15.36 6.72 -14.04
CA PRO A 108 15.20 5.31 -14.35
C PRO A 108 15.70 4.99 -15.76
N GLY A 109 16.39 3.86 -15.91
CA GLY A 109 17.01 3.44 -17.18
C GLY A 109 18.38 4.06 -17.49
N GLU A 110 18.83 5.08 -16.75
CA GLU A 110 20.19 5.65 -16.87
C GLU A 110 21.11 5.23 -15.72
N SER A 111 20.54 4.85 -14.57
CA SER A 111 21.28 4.54 -13.33
C SER A 111 21.06 3.10 -12.89
N THR A 112 22.06 2.52 -12.22
CA THR A 112 21.99 1.18 -11.60
C THR A 112 21.11 1.15 -10.35
N LEU A 113 20.66 2.32 -9.88
CA LEU A 113 19.74 2.47 -8.76
C LEU A 113 18.29 2.10 -9.15
N TRP A 114 18.03 1.82 -10.43
CA TRP A 114 16.73 1.44 -10.95
C TRP A 114 16.82 0.13 -11.72
N GLU A 115 15.89 -0.78 -11.46
CA GLU A 115 15.68 -1.99 -12.26
C GLU A 115 14.30 -1.96 -12.92
N VAL A 116 14.17 -2.57 -14.09
CA VAL A 116 12.86 -2.74 -14.74
C VAL A 116 12.02 -3.67 -13.88
N ASN A 117 10.83 -3.20 -13.48
CA ASN A 117 9.91 -3.99 -12.70
C ASN A 117 9.23 -5.00 -13.63
N THR A 118 9.72 -6.24 -13.61
CA THR A 118 9.09 -7.38 -14.31
C THR A 118 8.17 -8.09 -13.31
N GLN A 119 6.88 -7.75 -13.32
CA GLN A 119 5.85 -8.44 -12.54
C GLN A 119 5.32 -9.69 -13.25
#